data_AF-A0AAD3ARX8-F1
#
_entry.id   AF-A0AAD3ARX8-F1
#
_cell.length_a   1.000
_cell.length_b   1.000
_cell.length_c   1.000
_cell.angle_alpha   90.00
_cell.angle_beta   90.00
_cell.angle_gamma   90.00
#
_symmetry.space_group_name_H-M   'P 1'
#
loop_
_entity.id
_entity.type
_entity.pdbx_description
1 polymer ?
#
loop_
_entity_poly.entity_id
_entity_poly.type
_entity_poly.pdbx_seq_one_letter_code
_entity_poly.pdbx_strand_id
1 'polypeptide(L)' 'MTEAQKTQRRIKAVRAIRRSSELEGSRSTDATRADQVAYARGSITAAELTDRVRRRYNVQ' A
#
# COMPACT_ATOMS: atom_id res chain seq x y z
N MET A 1 3.80 19.80 -6.11
CA MET A 1 3.05 18.65 -6.65
C MET A 1 1.61 18.77 -6.23
N THR A 2 0.68 18.66 -7.18
CA THR A 2 -0.77 18.67 -6.91
C THR A 2 -1.22 17.35 -6.24
N GLU A 3 -2.38 17.35 -5.62
CA GLU A 3 -2.97 16.12 -5.03
C GLU A 3 -3.22 15.03 -6.07
N ALA A 4 -3.54 15.42 -7.31
CA ALA A 4 -3.65 14.49 -8.44
C ALA A 4 -2.30 13.81 -8.75
N GLN A 5 -1.21 14.58 -8.80
CA GLN A 5 0.14 14.04 -9.03
C GLN A 5 0.58 13.12 -7.88
N LYS A 6 0.28 13.49 -6.62
CA LYS A 6 0.57 12.64 -5.45
C LYS A 6 -0.19 11.32 -5.53
N THR A 7 -1.48 11.36 -5.85
CA THR A 7 -2.33 10.18 -6.04
C THR A 7 -1.79 9.26 -7.14
N GLN A 8 -1.44 9.80 -8.30
CA GLN A 8 -0.85 9.01 -9.39
C GLN A 8 0.46 8.33 -8.96
N ARG A 9 1.32 9.04 -8.23
CA ARG A 9 2.57 8.47 -7.69
C ARG A 9 2.30 7.32 -6.73
N ARG A 10 1.33 7.46 -5.82
CA ARG A 10 0.96 6.39 -4.87
C ARG A 10 0.38 5.17 -5.57
N ILE A 11 -0.50 5.37 -6.56
CA ILE A 11 -1.06 4.29 -7.38
C ILE A 11 0.07 3.51 -8.08
N LYS A 12 1.03 4.22 -8.70
CA LYS A 12 2.17 3.60 -9.36
C LYS A 12 3.00 2.76 -8.38
N ALA A 13 3.28 3.29 -7.19
CA ALA A 13 4.03 2.57 -6.16
C ALA A 13 3.30 1.29 -5.70
N VAL A 14 1.99 1.37 -5.41
CA VAL A 14 1.20 0.20 -4.99
C VAL A 14 1.17 -0.88 -6.08
N ARG A 15 1.02 -0.50 -7.36
CA ARG A 15 1.07 -1.46 -8.47
C ARG A 15 2.44 -2.14 -8.58
N ALA A 16 3.52 -1.38 -8.47
CA ALA A 16 4.88 -1.94 -8.54
C ALA A 16 5.14 -2.94 -7.40
N ILE A 17 4.76 -2.61 -6.17
CA ILE A 17 4.92 -3.49 -5.00
C ILE A 17 4.13 -4.79 -5.20
N ARG A 18 2.86 -4.70 -5.60
CA ARG A 18 2.04 -5.90 -5.85
C ARG A 18 2.63 -6.78 -6.93
N ARG A 19 3.11 -6.17 -8.02
CA ARG A 19 3.74 -6.91 -9.11
C ARG A 19 5.02 -7.62 -8.67
N SER A 20 5.85 -6.96 -7.85
CA SER A 20 7.07 -7.58 -7.29
C SER A 20 6.72 -8.81 -6.46
N SER A 21 5.78 -8.68 -5.52
CA SER A 21 5.34 -9.82 -4.71
C SER A 21 4.79 -10.97 -5.56
N GLU A 22 3.98 -10.66 -6.57
CA GLU A 22 3.43 -11.67 -7.50
C GLU A 22 4.51 -12.38 -8.31
N LEU A 23 5.58 -11.68 -8.73
CA LEU A 23 6.73 -12.29 -9.41
C LEU A 23 7.52 -13.23 -8.48
N GLU A 24 7.51 -12.98 -7.18
CA GLU A 24 8.09 -13.84 -6.15
C GLU A 24 7.14 -15.00 -5.74
N GLY A 25 6.00 -15.15 -6.43
CA GLY A 25 4.99 -16.18 -6.10
C GLY A 25 4.17 -15.88 -4.85
N SER A 26 4.29 -14.67 -4.30
CA SER A 26 3.59 -14.23 -3.09
C SER A 26 2.45 -13.27 -3.40
N ARG A 27 1.51 -13.13 -2.48
CA ARG A 27 0.41 -12.19 -2.60
C ARG A 27 0.06 -11.62 -1.23
N SER A 28 0.00 -10.28 -1.14
CA SER A 28 -0.53 -9.62 0.05
C SER A 28 -1.99 -10.02 0.30
N THR A 29 -2.35 -10.19 1.57
CA THR A 29 -3.73 -10.45 2.00
C THR A 29 -4.69 -9.36 1.54
N ASP A 30 -5.98 -9.68 1.46
CA ASP A 30 -6.99 -8.72 1.01
C ASP A 30 -7.09 -7.52 1.95
N ALA A 31 -6.90 -7.71 3.26
CA ALA A 31 -6.83 -6.62 4.23
C ALA A 31 -5.68 -5.65 3.95
N THR A 32 -4.47 -6.16 3.67
CA THR A 32 -3.32 -5.32 3.30
C THR A 32 -3.54 -4.65 1.95
N ARG A 33 -4.18 -5.33 0.99
CA ARG A 33 -4.57 -4.73 -0.30
C ARG A 33 -5.59 -3.60 -0.12
N ALA A 34 -6.51 -3.69 0.83
CA ALA A 34 -7.45 -2.62 1.15
C ALA A 34 -6.74 -1.37 1.72
N ASP A 35 -5.81 -1.55 2.67
CA ASP A 35 -5.01 -0.44 3.20
C ASP A 35 -4.16 0.23 2.10
N GLN A 36 -3.56 -0.56 1.20
CA GLN A 36 -2.82 -0.02 0.05
C GLN A 36 -3.72 0.83 -0.88
N VAL A 37 -5.00 0.45 -1.07
CA VAL A 37 -5.97 1.24 -1.85
C VAL A 37 -6.32 2.54 -1.12
N ALA A 38 -6.53 2.49 0.19
CA ALA A 38 -6.77 3.68 1.00
C ALA A 38 -5.57 4.65 0.92
N TYR A 39 -4.35 4.14 0.98
CA TYR A 39 -3.14 4.94 0.78
C TYR A 39 -3.08 5.53 -0.64
N ALA A 40 -3.35 4.73 -1.67
CA ALA A 40 -3.34 5.18 -3.06
C ALA A 40 -4.30 6.35 -3.29
N ARG A 41 -5.50 6.28 -2.71
CA ARG A 41 -6.53 7.34 -2.73
C ARG A 41 -6.21 8.53 -1.84
N GLY A 42 -5.27 8.36 -0.91
CA GLY A 42 -4.90 9.38 0.07
C GLY A 42 -5.80 9.49 1.28
N SER A 43 -6.65 8.50 1.52
CA SER A 43 -7.44 8.38 2.73
C SER A 43 -6.60 8.05 3.96
N ILE A 44 -5.39 7.51 3.76
CA ILE A 44 -4.39 7.30 4.80
C ILE A 44 -3.00 7.69 4.30
N THR A 45 -2.12 8.01 5.23
CA THR A 45 -0.69 8.27 5.02
C THR A 45 0.10 6.96 4.90
N ALA A 46 1.38 7.08 4.48
CA ALA A 46 2.28 5.93 4.44
C ALA A 46 2.63 5.40 5.84
N ALA A 47 2.66 6.28 6.86
CA ALA A 47 2.88 5.90 8.24
C ALA A 47 1.72 5.03 8.75
N GLU A 48 0.48 5.49 8.55
CA GLU A 48 -0.71 4.72 8.93
C GLU A 48 -0.81 3.38 8.20
N LEU A 49 -0.44 3.32 6.91
CA LEU A 49 -0.35 2.05 6.18
C LEU A 49 0.65 1.10 6.85
N THR A 50 1.85 1.59 7.18
CA THR A 50 2.90 0.80 7.84
C THR A 50 2.43 0.29 9.20
N ASP A 51 1.86 1.17 10.02
CA ASP A 51 1.40 0.83 11.36
C ASP A 51 0.30 -0.23 11.34
N ARG A 52 -0.67 -0.10 10.42
CA ARG A 52 -1.75 -1.09 10.26
C ARG A 52 -1.21 -2.45 9.86
N VAL A 53 -0.26 -2.49 8.92
CA VAL A 53 0.37 -3.74 8.48
C VAL A 53 1.19 -4.36 9.62
N ARG A 54 2.01 -3.56 10.32
CA ARG A 54 2.81 -4.03 11.46
C ARG A 54 1.94 -4.61 12.58
N ARG A 55 0.90 -3.90 13.00
CA ARG A 55 -0.07 -4.39 14.00
C ARG A 55 -0.76 -5.67 13.56
N ARG A 56 -1.14 -5.79 12.28
CA ARG A 56 -1.80 -6.99 11.74
C ARG A 56 -0.92 -8.24 11.84
N TYR A 57 0.38 -8.08 11.62
CA TYR A 57 1.33 -9.18 11.63
C TYR A 57 2.13 -9.28 12.94
N ASN A 58 1.77 -8.48 13.97
CA ASN A 58 2.49 -8.38 15.24
C ASN A 58 4.01 -8.16 15.09
N VAL A 59 4.39 -7.36 14.08
CA VAL A 59 5.79 -7.00 13.82
C VAL A 59 6.06 -5.67 14.51
N GLN A 60 7.03 -5.63 15.42
CA GLN A 60 7.47 -4.40 16.10
C GLN A 60 8.40 -3.58 15.20
#